data_AF-A0AAW3YRF3-F1
#
_entry.id   AF-A0AAW3YRF3-F1
#
_cell.length_a   1.000
_cell.length_b   1.000
_cell.length_c   1.000
_cell.angle_alpha   90.00
_cell.angle_beta   90.00
_cell.angle_gamma   90.00
#
_symmetry.space_group_name_H-M   'P 1'
#
loop_
_entity.id
_entity.type
_entity.pdbx_description
1 polymer ?
#
loop_
_entity_poly.entity_id
_entity_poly.type
_entity_poly.pdbx_seq_one_letter_code
_entity_poly.pdbx_strand_id
1 'polypeptide(L)'
;MLDTVPSVGIVHLVPSFTGHMDWANGTQQLPNETQYPNFVRCCRHFVAAHEQRLCFPVDSVRRPNNKETQTSHYPENIVEIVYPGMHSDVGGGYPVNDQGKSRESDDEILSQIVLHDMYLAAFMAGAPLKVSPILENVVNSSPLIYLMSEANLDEFTVNDALVGRFNSWRKTLGISHTTQANNDDYTPVNINRRLEEVIKDQIGWMTAWRINRYAQGHYQQQPFFCSAEEWDKDTIDQEKEKREAENNAVNKAVSKRDDDKAQNRPVSAQYPAGKPLFESKRDKTQLSEAAAEFRSDYHNHIRNFNDRPLYMVLDVIPKYTMYLLNSDDEEVEYAKMKAAGEKYKQLLFQENGEPSKDKDYRNIVGLFDDQVHDSRAWFMHFETGAREPWAGYFRYRMIYFGEQTNKALSPIATAGQLIGIATLVGGVIYTVRQRNALGVVEGIAGTIGVLSIEYQVVDIATGATIPFMPDAEKLLQPTTDAAELLTATRTVARQNQMEDMRQKLTELLINSGGKKLGVAS
;
A
#
# COMPACT_ATOMS: atom_id res chain seq x y z
N MET A 1 -2.71 0.49 14.80
CA MET A 1 -2.09 0.70 13.47
C MET A 1 -3.12 0.36 12.42
N LEU A 2 -3.24 1.16 11.37
CA LEU A 2 -4.24 0.98 10.32
C LEU A 2 -3.50 0.70 9.01
N ASP A 3 -3.60 -0.55 8.56
CA ASP A 3 -3.19 -1.06 7.27
C ASP A 3 -1.79 -0.60 6.82
N THR A 4 -0.75 -0.94 7.61
CA THR A 4 0.61 -0.42 7.45
C THR A 4 1.17 -0.65 6.04
N VAL A 5 1.58 0.43 5.35
CA VAL A 5 2.15 0.39 3.99
C VAL A 5 3.59 0.94 4.00
N PRO A 6 4.61 0.11 3.71
CA PRO A 6 6.01 0.51 3.81
C PRO A 6 6.59 1.12 2.51
N SER A 7 5.82 1.27 1.43
CA SER A 7 6.33 1.47 0.06
C SER A 7 5.93 2.77 -0.64
N VAL A 8 5.22 3.69 0.03
CA VAL A 8 4.48 4.81 -0.60
C VAL A 8 5.29 5.64 -1.63
N GLY A 9 6.62 5.72 -1.53
CA GLY A 9 7.46 6.47 -2.49
C GLY A 9 8.04 5.69 -3.68
N ILE A 10 8.11 4.35 -3.63
CA ILE A 10 8.62 3.53 -4.75
C ILE A 10 7.67 3.59 -5.96
N VAL A 11 6.40 3.81 -5.64
CA VAL A 11 5.24 3.87 -6.52
C VAL A 11 5.34 4.99 -7.55
N HIS A 12 5.82 6.16 -7.11
CA HIS A 12 6.02 7.31 -7.98
C HIS A 12 7.17 7.11 -8.96
N LEU A 13 8.05 6.14 -8.69
CA LEU A 13 9.20 5.88 -9.55
C LEU A 13 8.83 4.93 -10.68
N VAL A 14 8.29 3.73 -10.38
CA VAL A 14 7.94 2.78 -11.45
C VAL A 14 6.81 1.79 -11.06
N PRO A 15 5.72 1.67 -11.84
CA PRO A 15 4.48 0.94 -11.48
C PRO A 15 4.52 -0.61 -11.43
N SER A 16 5.68 -1.23 -11.20
CA SER A 16 5.84 -2.69 -11.13
C SER A 16 6.84 -3.15 -10.08
N PHE A 17 7.29 -2.20 -9.26
CA PHE A 17 8.30 -2.39 -8.25
C PHE A 17 7.66 -2.20 -6.89
N THR A 18 8.15 -2.98 -5.93
CA THR A 18 7.74 -2.89 -4.54
C THR A 18 8.97 -2.95 -3.65
N GLY A 19 8.79 -2.62 -2.38
CA GLY A 19 9.87 -2.62 -1.40
C GLY A 19 9.57 -1.67 -0.25
N HIS A 20 10.43 -1.71 0.75
CA HIS A 20 10.35 -0.80 1.89
C HIS A 20 11.10 0.47 1.54
N MET A 21 10.52 1.65 1.76
CA MET A 21 11.26 2.91 1.72
C MET A 21 12.46 2.91 2.69
N ASP A 22 13.40 3.84 2.51
CA ASP A 22 14.64 3.91 3.32
C ASP A 22 14.37 3.84 4.83
N TRP A 23 13.35 4.57 5.29
CA TRP A 23 12.95 4.62 6.70
C TRP A 23 12.24 3.35 7.18
N ALA A 24 11.65 2.58 6.28
CA ALA A 24 10.89 1.36 6.58
C ALA A 24 11.79 0.10 6.58
N ASN A 25 12.95 0.17 5.94
CA ASN A 25 13.83 -0.97 5.78
C ASN A 25 14.40 -1.44 7.12
N GLY A 26 14.07 -2.66 7.55
CA GLY A 26 14.51 -3.23 8.83
C GLY A 26 13.85 -2.63 10.08
N THR A 27 12.83 -1.77 9.93
CA THR A 27 12.19 -1.05 11.05
C THR A 27 10.71 -1.38 11.23
N GLN A 28 10.08 -2.11 10.30
CA GLN A 28 8.66 -2.46 10.41
C GLN A 28 8.39 -3.54 11.45
N GLN A 29 9.38 -4.39 11.76
CA GLN A 29 9.24 -5.37 12.83
C GLN A 29 9.13 -4.65 14.18
N LEU A 30 8.02 -4.88 14.87
CA LEU A 30 7.83 -4.41 16.24
C LEU A 30 9.01 -4.85 17.13
N PRO A 31 9.40 -4.07 18.15
CA PRO A 31 10.49 -4.40 19.06
C PRO A 31 10.47 -5.87 19.49
N ASN A 32 11.63 -6.52 19.41
CA ASN A 32 11.76 -7.95 19.69
C ASN A 32 11.39 -8.24 21.15
N GLU A 33 10.40 -9.10 21.36
CA GLU A 33 9.84 -9.44 22.65
C GLU A 33 10.81 -10.24 23.56
N THR A 34 11.77 -10.95 22.96
CA THR A 34 12.81 -11.69 23.70
C THR A 34 13.87 -10.73 24.24
N GLN A 35 14.25 -9.71 23.45
CA GLN A 35 15.24 -8.71 23.84
C GLN A 35 14.64 -7.63 24.75
N TYR A 36 13.38 -7.24 24.47
CA TYR A 36 12.67 -6.16 25.15
C TYR A 36 11.29 -6.65 25.64
N PRO A 37 11.27 -7.56 26.65
CA PRO A 37 10.03 -8.11 27.15
C PRO A 37 9.11 -7.01 27.68
N ASN A 38 7.82 -7.09 27.34
CA ASN A 38 6.78 -6.13 27.75
C ASN A 38 7.01 -4.67 27.30
N PHE A 39 7.90 -4.41 26.35
CA PHE A 39 8.11 -3.08 25.81
C PHE A 39 6.88 -2.61 25.01
N VAL A 40 6.34 -3.47 24.15
CA VAL A 40 5.03 -3.27 23.51
C VAL A 40 3.99 -4.05 24.31
N ARG A 41 3.12 -3.32 25.03
CA ARG A 41 2.10 -3.93 25.90
C ARG A 41 0.79 -4.26 25.19
N CYS A 42 0.49 -3.55 24.10
CA CYS A 42 -0.70 -3.78 23.30
C CYS A 42 -0.44 -3.27 21.88
N CYS A 43 -0.74 -4.09 20.89
CA CYS A 43 -0.84 -3.66 19.51
C CYS A 43 -2.07 -4.28 18.86
N ARG A 44 -2.83 -3.44 18.15
CA ARG A 44 -3.88 -3.86 17.22
C ARG A 44 -3.52 -3.34 15.85
N HIS A 45 -3.38 -4.25 14.90
CA HIS A 45 -3.15 -3.93 13.50
C HIS A 45 -4.40 -4.29 12.69
N PHE A 46 -5.07 -3.27 12.17
CA PHE A 46 -6.29 -3.42 11.38
C PHE A 46 -5.91 -3.45 9.91
N VAL A 47 -6.23 -4.51 9.17
CA VAL A 47 -5.75 -4.75 7.80
C VAL A 47 -6.92 -4.80 6.81
N ALA A 48 -6.75 -4.13 5.67
CA ALA A 48 -7.75 -4.10 4.60
C ALA A 48 -7.74 -5.41 3.78
N ALA A 49 -8.89 -6.07 3.71
CA ALA A 49 -9.05 -7.35 3.02
C ALA A 49 -9.07 -7.24 1.49
N HIS A 50 -9.47 -6.08 0.95
CA HIS A 50 -9.76 -5.93 -0.48
C HIS A 50 -8.79 -5.03 -1.25
N GLU A 51 -7.82 -4.40 -0.57
CA GLU A 51 -6.77 -3.61 -1.23
C GLU A 51 -5.91 -4.51 -2.14
N GLN A 52 -5.60 -4.05 -3.35
CA GLN A 52 -4.91 -4.83 -4.37
C GLN A 52 -3.87 -4.04 -5.16
N ARG A 53 -3.75 -2.73 -4.94
CA ARG A 53 -2.76 -1.93 -5.64
C ARG A 53 -1.35 -2.44 -5.29
N LEU A 54 -0.51 -2.55 -6.31
CA LEU A 54 0.88 -3.00 -6.13
C LEU A 54 1.67 -2.03 -5.24
N CYS A 55 1.27 -0.76 -5.28
CA CYS A 55 1.80 0.31 -4.48
C CYS A 55 1.38 0.34 -3.01
N PHE A 56 0.38 -0.47 -2.62
CA PHE A 56 -0.09 -0.58 -1.23
C PHE A 56 0.08 -2.02 -0.70
N PRO A 57 1.30 -2.60 -0.71
CA PRO A 57 1.58 -3.81 0.04
C PRO A 57 1.32 -3.56 1.53
N VAL A 58 0.88 -4.59 2.25
CA VAL A 58 0.73 -4.51 3.71
C VAL A 58 1.97 -5.09 4.39
N ASP A 59 2.48 -4.39 5.40
CA ASP A 59 3.49 -4.93 6.32
C ASP A 59 2.79 -5.52 7.54
N SER A 60 2.81 -6.85 7.65
CA SER A 60 2.17 -7.57 8.74
C SER A 60 3.02 -7.50 9.99
N VAL A 61 2.35 -7.41 11.15
CA VAL A 61 3.01 -7.48 12.46
C VAL A 61 3.45 -8.88 12.85
N ARG A 62 3.19 -9.87 11.99
CA ARG A 62 3.64 -11.25 12.17
C ARG A 62 5.17 -11.33 12.06
N ARG A 63 5.78 -12.14 12.90
CA ARG A 63 7.23 -12.40 12.83
C ARG A 63 7.57 -13.14 11.54
N PRO A 64 8.73 -12.88 10.92
CA PRO A 64 9.23 -13.72 9.84
C PRO A 64 9.28 -15.18 10.28
N ASN A 65 9.12 -16.08 9.32
CA ASN A 65 9.26 -17.51 9.53
C ASN A 65 10.65 -17.82 10.11
N ASN A 66 10.67 -18.50 11.25
CA ASN A 66 11.91 -18.96 11.85
C ASN A 66 12.53 -20.04 10.95
N LYS A 67 13.81 -19.90 10.62
CA LYS A 67 14.50 -20.81 9.69
C LYS A 67 14.63 -22.24 10.20
N GLU A 68 14.74 -22.42 11.52
CA GLU A 68 14.90 -23.73 12.14
C GLU A 68 13.55 -24.43 12.34
N THR A 69 12.58 -23.72 12.91
CA THR A 69 11.28 -24.30 13.24
C THR A 69 10.30 -24.28 12.06
N GLN A 70 10.58 -23.48 11.03
CA GLN A 70 9.69 -23.23 9.89
C GLN A 70 8.30 -22.77 10.34
N THR A 71 8.24 -22.06 11.48
CA THR A 71 7.02 -21.44 12.00
C THR A 71 7.17 -19.92 12.11
N SER A 72 6.07 -19.23 11.85
CA SER A 72 5.88 -17.80 12.05
C SER A 72 4.80 -17.60 13.12
N HIS A 73 4.91 -16.55 13.93
CA HIS A 73 3.98 -16.26 15.01
C HIS A 73 3.69 -14.77 15.15
N TYR A 74 2.57 -14.45 15.78
CA TYR A 74 2.31 -13.12 16.30
C TYR A 74 2.87 -13.03 17.73
N PRO A 75 3.58 -11.95 18.10
CA PRO A 75 4.04 -11.79 19.48
C PRO A 75 2.87 -11.68 20.46
N GLU A 76 3.14 -11.95 21.73
CA GLU A 76 2.12 -11.82 22.78
C GLU A 76 1.57 -10.38 22.85
N ASN A 77 0.27 -10.23 23.09
CA ASN A 77 -0.46 -8.95 23.13
C ASN A 77 -0.53 -8.17 21.79
N ILE A 78 -0.05 -8.76 20.70
CA ILE A 78 -0.15 -8.23 19.34
C ILE A 78 -1.24 -9.01 18.59
N VAL A 79 -2.23 -8.28 18.07
CA VAL A 79 -3.31 -8.90 17.29
C VAL A 79 -3.46 -8.18 15.96
N GLU A 80 -3.52 -8.96 14.89
CA GLU A 80 -3.80 -8.50 13.53
C GLU A 80 -5.22 -8.91 13.13
N ILE A 81 -6.01 -7.95 12.65
CA ILE A 81 -7.46 -8.07 12.50
C ILE A 81 -7.81 -7.61 11.09
N VAL A 82 -8.58 -8.42 10.36
CA VAL A 82 -8.93 -8.15 8.97
C VAL A 82 -10.32 -7.52 8.88
N TYR A 83 -10.43 -6.42 8.12
CA TYR A 83 -11.68 -5.69 7.87
C TYR A 83 -12.00 -5.62 6.36
N PRO A 84 -13.28 -5.46 5.99
CA PRO A 84 -13.65 -5.25 4.60
C PRO A 84 -13.18 -3.88 4.11
N GLY A 85 -13.28 -3.67 2.80
CA GLY A 85 -12.78 -2.46 2.16
C GLY A 85 -11.31 -2.47 1.73
N MET A 86 -10.94 -1.35 1.11
CA MET A 86 -9.61 -0.96 0.65
C MET A 86 -8.81 -0.27 1.77
N HIS A 87 -7.63 0.27 1.45
CA HIS A 87 -6.74 0.92 2.43
C HIS A 87 -7.45 1.98 3.30
N SER A 88 -8.07 2.98 2.68
CA SER A 88 -8.74 4.08 3.41
C SER A 88 -10.14 3.72 3.92
N ASP A 89 -10.73 2.59 3.49
CA ASP A 89 -11.93 2.05 4.14
C ASP A 89 -11.62 1.53 5.55
N VAL A 90 -10.36 1.17 5.82
CA VAL A 90 -9.86 0.80 7.15
C VAL A 90 -9.19 1.98 7.85
N GLY A 91 -8.37 2.74 7.12
CA GLY A 91 -7.62 3.88 7.66
C GLY A 91 -8.44 5.14 7.94
N GLY A 92 -9.60 5.28 7.28
CA GLY A 92 -10.32 6.55 7.16
C GLY A 92 -9.70 7.46 6.11
N GLY A 93 -10.49 8.45 5.66
CA GLY A 93 -10.03 9.50 4.74
C GLY A 93 -10.84 9.64 3.45
N TYR A 94 -11.76 8.71 3.17
CA TYR A 94 -12.77 8.92 2.13
C TYR A 94 -13.83 9.91 2.62
N PRO A 95 -14.19 10.94 1.83
CA PRO A 95 -15.32 11.81 2.15
C PRO A 95 -16.65 11.15 1.81
N VAL A 96 -17.74 11.73 2.32
CA VAL A 96 -19.12 11.41 1.94
C VAL A 96 -19.27 11.51 0.42
N ASN A 97 -19.96 10.53 -0.18
CA ASN A 97 -20.25 10.43 -1.62
C ASN A 97 -19.02 10.25 -2.54
N ASP A 98 -17.81 10.01 -2.02
CA ASP A 98 -16.65 9.66 -2.87
C ASP A 98 -16.93 8.36 -3.61
N GLN A 99 -16.75 8.35 -4.94
CA GLN A 99 -17.14 7.22 -5.79
C GLN A 99 -18.62 6.80 -5.66
N GLY A 100 -19.47 7.70 -5.14
CA GLY A 100 -20.88 7.45 -4.83
C GLY A 100 -21.13 6.49 -3.67
N LYS A 101 -20.13 6.32 -2.79
CA LYS A 101 -20.20 5.52 -1.55
C LYS A 101 -20.59 6.42 -0.38
N SER A 102 -21.28 5.86 0.63
CA SER A 102 -21.65 6.56 1.88
C SER A 102 -22.26 7.93 1.59
N ARG A 103 -23.40 7.94 0.89
CA ARG A 103 -23.86 9.10 0.10
C ARG A 103 -24.51 10.18 0.94
N GLU A 104 -25.16 9.78 2.02
CA GLU A 104 -26.02 10.68 2.80
C GLU A 104 -25.24 11.35 3.94
N SER A 105 -24.37 10.59 4.63
CA SER A 105 -23.66 11.04 5.81
C SER A 105 -22.40 10.23 6.09
N ASP A 106 -21.55 10.79 6.95
CA ASP A 106 -20.29 10.20 7.41
C ASP A 106 -20.49 8.95 8.29
N ASP A 107 -21.63 8.82 8.95
CA ASP A 107 -22.02 7.61 9.70
C ASP A 107 -22.16 6.35 8.84
N GLU A 108 -22.30 6.49 7.51
CA GLU A 108 -22.34 5.38 6.55
C GLU A 108 -20.95 4.92 6.09
N ILE A 109 -19.90 5.68 6.40
CA ILE A 109 -18.53 5.39 5.93
C ILE A 109 -17.99 4.13 6.63
N LEU A 110 -17.44 3.21 5.83
CA LEU A 110 -16.98 1.90 6.31
C LEU A 110 -15.96 1.99 7.45
N SER A 111 -15.08 2.99 7.41
CA SER A 111 -14.05 3.20 8.43
C SER A 111 -14.60 3.53 9.81
N GLN A 112 -15.89 3.91 9.94
CA GLN A 112 -16.53 4.10 11.24
C GLN A 112 -16.46 2.83 12.08
N ILE A 113 -16.60 1.64 11.47
CA ILE A 113 -16.49 0.37 12.21
C ILE A 113 -15.09 0.21 12.83
N VAL A 114 -14.04 0.48 12.05
CA VAL A 114 -12.64 0.38 12.50
C VAL A 114 -12.32 1.47 13.53
N LEU A 115 -12.88 2.67 13.38
CA LEU A 115 -12.76 3.77 14.34
C LEU A 115 -13.24 3.34 15.73
N HIS A 116 -14.43 2.73 15.81
CA HIS A 116 -15.00 2.23 17.08
C HIS A 116 -14.14 1.13 17.70
N ASP A 117 -13.73 0.15 16.92
CA ASP A 117 -12.91 -0.97 17.41
C ASP A 117 -11.51 -0.51 17.85
N MET A 118 -10.92 0.45 17.14
CA MET A 118 -9.66 1.08 17.54
C MET A 118 -9.82 1.92 18.81
N TYR A 119 -10.90 2.70 18.92
CA TYR A 119 -11.21 3.50 20.11
C TYR A 119 -11.34 2.59 21.33
N LEU A 120 -12.12 1.51 21.24
CA LEU A 120 -12.30 0.55 22.33
C LEU A 120 -10.97 -0.12 22.71
N ALA A 121 -10.21 -0.61 21.73
CA ALA A 121 -8.90 -1.23 21.99
C ALA A 121 -7.91 -0.28 22.67
N ALA A 122 -7.87 0.98 22.26
CA ALA A 122 -7.00 2.00 22.83
C ALA A 122 -7.47 2.41 24.23
N PHE A 123 -8.76 2.68 24.41
CA PHE A 123 -9.36 3.04 25.69
C PHE A 123 -9.07 1.98 26.75
N MET A 124 -9.28 0.71 26.41
CA MET A 124 -9.01 -0.42 27.30
C MET A 124 -7.52 -0.64 27.60
N ALA A 125 -6.64 -0.26 26.66
CA ALA A 125 -5.20 -0.26 26.91
C ALA A 125 -4.76 0.91 27.81
N GLY A 126 -5.68 1.77 28.26
CA GLY A 126 -5.43 2.90 29.14
C GLY A 126 -5.11 4.20 28.42
N ALA A 127 -5.43 4.32 27.13
CA ALA A 127 -5.28 5.59 26.42
C ALA A 127 -6.22 6.66 27.03
N PRO A 128 -5.74 7.90 27.24
CA PRO A 128 -6.53 8.99 27.82
C PRO A 128 -7.50 9.57 26.79
N LEU A 129 -8.49 8.77 26.38
CA LEU A 129 -9.51 9.16 25.41
C LEU A 129 -10.72 9.78 26.11
N LYS A 130 -11.37 10.70 25.40
CA LYS A 130 -12.66 11.23 25.84
C LYS A 130 -13.70 10.13 25.77
N VAL A 131 -14.70 10.14 26.66
CA VAL A 131 -15.79 9.16 26.67
C VAL A 131 -17.14 9.81 26.40
N SER A 132 -18.09 9.01 25.92
CA SER A 132 -19.48 9.45 25.81
C SER A 132 -20.02 9.90 27.19
N PRO A 133 -20.77 11.01 27.25
CA PRO A 133 -21.47 11.43 28.48
C PRO A 133 -22.35 10.33 29.11
N ILE A 134 -22.84 9.37 28.32
CA ILE A 134 -23.62 8.23 28.83
C ILE A 134 -22.79 7.36 29.80
N LEU A 135 -21.47 7.32 29.63
CA LEU A 135 -20.56 6.57 30.48
C LEU A 135 -20.08 7.36 31.70
N GLU A 136 -20.48 8.61 31.88
CA GLU A 136 -20.02 9.50 32.97
C GLU A 136 -20.11 8.81 34.35
N ASN A 137 -21.22 8.13 34.62
CA ASN A 137 -21.43 7.40 35.89
C ASN A 137 -20.57 6.14 36.05
N VAL A 138 -20.08 5.56 34.95
CA VAL A 138 -19.20 4.38 34.95
C VAL A 138 -17.75 4.79 35.18
N VAL A 139 -17.34 5.95 34.65
CA VAL A 139 -15.96 6.45 34.71
C VAL A 139 -15.68 7.39 35.89
N ASN A 140 -16.68 7.60 36.77
CA ASN A 140 -16.82 8.76 37.66
C ASN A 140 -15.83 8.84 38.86
N SER A 141 -14.57 8.45 38.66
CA SER A 141 -13.53 8.51 39.70
C SER A 141 -12.14 8.86 39.19
N SER A 142 -11.95 9.04 37.87
CA SER A 142 -10.64 9.38 37.30
C SER A 142 -10.57 10.85 36.87
N PRO A 143 -9.63 11.65 37.41
CA PRO A 143 -9.42 13.03 36.97
C PRO A 143 -8.82 13.15 35.57
N LEU A 144 -8.52 12.02 34.92
CA LEU A 144 -7.90 11.94 33.59
C LEU A 144 -8.90 11.62 32.47
N ILE A 145 -10.18 11.43 32.79
CA ILE A 145 -11.22 11.10 31.80
C ILE A 145 -12.04 12.35 31.50
N TYR A 146 -12.06 12.75 30.24
CA TYR A 146 -12.80 13.89 29.74
C TYR A 146 -14.05 13.43 28.98
N LEU A 147 -15.12 14.23 28.98
CA LEU A 147 -16.31 13.92 28.20
C LEU A 147 -16.15 14.41 26.75
N MET A 148 -16.69 13.64 25.81
CA MET A 148 -16.87 14.06 24.42
C MET A 148 -17.85 15.23 24.34
N SER A 149 -17.54 16.22 23.49
CA SER A 149 -18.52 17.24 23.08
C SER A 149 -19.49 16.68 22.04
N GLU A 150 -20.58 17.38 21.74
CA GLU A 150 -21.53 17.00 20.68
C GLU A 150 -20.82 16.72 19.34
N ALA A 151 -19.95 17.64 18.89
CA ALA A 151 -19.17 17.41 17.67
C ALA A 151 -18.28 16.15 17.69
N ASN A 152 -17.78 15.74 18.87
CA ASN A 152 -17.01 14.49 18.98
C ASN A 152 -17.93 13.27 18.97
N LEU A 153 -19.17 13.39 19.44
CA LEU A 153 -20.14 12.30 19.35
C LEU A 153 -20.60 12.11 17.90
N ASP A 154 -20.82 13.21 17.17
CA ASP A 154 -21.21 13.18 15.76
C ASP A 154 -20.18 12.44 14.91
N GLU A 155 -18.88 12.73 15.09
CA GLU A 155 -17.76 12.03 14.43
C GLU A 155 -17.72 10.51 14.69
N PHE A 156 -18.35 10.03 15.77
CA PHE A 156 -18.44 8.63 16.15
C PHE A 156 -19.80 8.01 15.82
N THR A 157 -20.69 8.72 15.11
CA THR A 157 -21.96 8.13 14.68
C THR A 157 -21.70 6.99 13.70
N VAL A 158 -22.47 5.91 13.81
CA VAL A 158 -22.38 4.76 12.92
C VAL A 158 -23.78 4.31 12.54
N ASN A 159 -23.99 4.12 11.23
CA ASN A 159 -25.28 3.77 10.67
C ASN A 159 -25.64 2.29 10.93
N ASP A 160 -26.87 2.02 11.34
CA ASP A 160 -27.34 0.64 11.61
C ASP A 160 -27.31 -0.26 10.37
N ALA A 161 -27.54 0.29 9.18
CA ALA A 161 -27.45 -0.47 7.93
C ALA A 161 -26.00 -0.85 7.61
N LEU A 162 -25.04 0.06 7.84
CA LEU A 162 -23.61 -0.23 7.74
C LEU A 162 -23.23 -1.37 8.71
N VAL A 163 -23.64 -1.29 9.98
CA VAL A 163 -23.41 -2.34 10.98
C VAL A 163 -24.01 -3.68 10.54
N GLY A 164 -25.24 -3.67 10.02
CA GLY A 164 -25.91 -4.86 9.49
C GLY A 164 -25.17 -5.49 8.31
N ARG A 165 -24.64 -4.66 7.40
CA ARG A 165 -23.87 -5.09 6.22
C ARG A 165 -22.51 -5.66 6.61
N PHE A 166 -21.77 -4.98 7.48
CA PHE A 166 -20.51 -5.47 8.06
C PHE A 166 -20.70 -6.82 8.76
N ASN A 167 -21.76 -6.96 9.56
CA ASN A 167 -22.06 -8.20 10.26
C ASN A 167 -22.44 -9.36 9.32
N SER A 168 -23.10 -9.09 8.19
CA SER A 168 -23.31 -10.10 7.15
C SER A 168 -21.99 -10.48 6.47
N TRP A 169 -21.08 -9.52 6.21
CA TRP A 169 -19.75 -9.81 5.69
C TRP A 169 -18.93 -10.72 6.62
N ARG A 170 -18.99 -10.52 7.95
CA ARG A 170 -18.29 -11.39 8.92
C ARG A 170 -18.67 -12.88 8.81
N LYS A 171 -19.88 -13.20 8.34
CA LYS A 171 -20.29 -14.59 8.11
C LYS A 171 -19.52 -15.28 6.99
N THR A 172 -18.97 -14.52 6.04
CA THR A 172 -18.05 -15.06 5.01
C THR A 172 -16.77 -15.65 5.63
N LEU A 173 -16.41 -15.20 6.84
CA LEU A 173 -15.28 -15.70 7.62
C LEU A 173 -15.67 -16.86 8.56
N GLY A 174 -16.91 -17.35 8.50
CA GLY A 174 -17.43 -18.38 9.41
C GLY A 174 -17.78 -17.87 10.80
N ILE A 175 -17.82 -16.55 11.01
CA ILE A 175 -18.14 -15.96 12.31
C ILE A 175 -19.67 -15.94 12.49
N SER A 176 -20.16 -16.65 13.51
CA SER A 176 -21.57 -16.64 13.91
C SER A 176 -21.82 -15.62 15.03
N HIS A 177 -22.92 -14.86 14.96
CA HIS A 177 -23.29 -13.80 15.93
C HIS A 177 -23.83 -14.32 17.27
N THR A 178 -23.45 -15.52 17.68
CA THR A 178 -24.00 -16.21 18.85
C THR A 178 -23.32 -15.84 20.18
N THR A 179 -22.20 -15.11 20.14
CA THR A 179 -21.54 -14.64 21.35
C THR A 179 -22.12 -13.28 21.71
N GLN A 180 -22.89 -13.22 22.80
CA GLN A 180 -23.30 -11.97 23.41
C GLN A 180 -22.05 -11.16 23.76
N ALA A 181 -22.03 -9.86 23.43
CA ALA A 181 -20.99 -8.97 23.92
C ALA A 181 -21.09 -8.92 25.45
N ASN A 182 -20.14 -9.56 26.12
CA ASN A 182 -19.84 -9.32 27.52
C ASN A 182 -19.18 -7.94 27.51
N ASN A 183 -19.92 -6.90 27.89
CA ASN A 183 -19.58 -5.48 27.76
C ASN A 183 -18.29 -5.01 28.47
N ASP A 184 -17.45 -5.94 28.93
CA ASP A 184 -16.29 -5.66 29.76
C ASP A 184 -15.00 -5.56 28.92
N ASP A 185 -14.88 -6.29 27.79
CA ASP A 185 -13.64 -6.31 26.99
C ASP A 185 -13.82 -6.36 25.46
N TYR A 186 -13.04 -5.55 24.71
CA TYR A 186 -12.82 -5.67 23.27
C TYR A 186 -11.89 -6.84 22.97
N THR A 187 -12.49 -7.94 22.55
CA THR A 187 -11.77 -9.14 22.13
C THR A 187 -12.08 -9.46 20.66
N PRO A 188 -11.13 -9.29 19.73
CA PRO A 188 -11.33 -9.68 18.35
C PRO A 188 -11.50 -11.21 18.23
N VAL A 189 -12.32 -11.64 17.27
CA VAL A 189 -12.59 -13.07 17.04
C VAL A 189 -11.41 -13.71 16.33
N ASN A 190 -10.81 -14.73 16.97
CA ASN A 190 -9.79 -15.56 16.32
C ASN A 190 -10.46 -16.58 15.38
N ILE A 191 -10.26 -16.41 14.08
CA ILE A 191 -10.81 -17.30 13.05
C ILE A 191 -9.88 -18.47 12.68
N ASN A 192 -8.73 -18.61 13.33
CA ASN A 192 -7.74 -19.67 13.14
C ASN A 192 -7.34 -19.90 11.66
N ARG A 193 -7.19 -18.81 10.89
CA ARG A 193 -6.78 -18.80 9.49
C ARG A 193 -5.60 -17.86 9.29
N ARG A 194 -4.73 -18.15 8.31
CA ARG A 194 -3.59 -17.30 7.98
C ARG A 194 -4.05 -16.05 7.25
N LEU A 195 -3.37 -14.91 7.45
CA LEU A 195 -3.70 -13.65 6.79
C LEU A 195 -3.79 -13.79 5.27
N GLU A 196 -2.83 -14.51 4.68
CA GLU A 196 -2.76 -14.75 3.24
C GLU A 196 -4.00 -15.50 2.72
N GLU A 197 -4.50 -16.47 3.48
CA GLU A 197 -5.68 -17.25 3.12
C GLU A 197 -6.95 -16.42 3.23
N VAL A 198 -7.03 -15.56 4.25
CA VAL A 198 -8.18 -14.67 4.46
C VAL A 198 -8.24 -13.64 3.35
N ILE A 199 -7.13 -12.95 3.04
CA ILE A 199 -7.08 -11.97 1.95
C ILE A 199 -7.42 -12.63 0.61
N LYS A 200 -6.85 -13.81 0.30
CA LYS A 200 -7.15 -14.53 -0.96
C LYS A 200 -8.64 -14.87 -1.11
N ASP A 201 -9.27 -15.31 -0.03
CA ASP A 201 -10.69 -15.67 0.01
C ASP A 201 -11.59 -14.44 -0.13
N GLN A 202 -11.31 -13.36 0.62
CA GLN A 202 -12.05 -12.10 0.57
C GLN A 202 -11.94 -11.38 -0.77
N ILE A 203 -10.76 -11.43 -1.40
CA ILE A 203 -10.60 -11.01 -2.79
C ILE A 203 -11.50 -11.79 -3.74
N GLY A 204 -11.71 -13.09 -3.52
CA GLY A 204 -12.68 -13.86 -4.29
C GLY A 204 -14.11 -13.28 -4.22
N TRP A 205 -14.55 -12.86 -3.03
CA TRP A 205 -15.87 -12.22 -2.85
C TRP A 205 -15.97 -10.88 -3.57
N MET A 206 -14.92 -10.07 -3.53
CA MET A 206 -14.87 -8.81 -4.29
C MET A 206 -14.82 -9.07 -5.81
N THR A 207 -14.05 -10.06 -6.27
CA THR A 207 -14.03 -10.47 -7.68
C THR A 207 -15.42 -10.90 -8.15
N ALA A 208 -16.18 -11.64 -7.33
CA ALA A 208 -17.56 -11.99 -7.65
C ALA A 208 -18.47 -10.77 -7.86
N TRP A 209 -18.37 -9.77 -6.98
CA TRP A 209 -19.05 -8.49 -7.14
C TRP A 209 -18.64 -7.78 -8.44
N ARG A 210 -17.33 -7.69 -8.72
CA ARG A 210 -16.81 -7.07 -9.95
C ARG A 210 -17.22 -7.83 -11.22
N ILE A 211 -17.35 -9.15 -11.20
CA ILE A 211 -17.87 -9.90 -12.38
C ILE A 211 -19.28 -9.41 -12.73
N ASN A 212 -20.17 -9.29 -11.74
CA ASN A 212 -21.52 -8.81 -11.99
C ASN A 212 -21.57 -7.31 -12.30
N ARG A 213 -20.99 -6.47 -11.43
CA ARG A 213 -21.07 -5.02 -11.58
C ARG A 213 -20.25 -4.55 -12.77
N TYR A 214 -18.97 -4.88 -12.84
CA TYR A 214 -18.06 -4.36 -13.87
C TYR A 214 -18.10 -5.18 -15.16
N ALA A 215 -17.79 -6.47 -15.12
CA ALA A 215 -17.61 -7.24 -16.36
C ALA A 215 -18.92 -7.38 -17.16
N GLN A 216 -20.05 -7.55 -16.48
CA GLN A 216 -21.38 -7.61 -17.11
C GLN A 216 -22.03 -6.23 -17.30
N GLY A 217 -21.41 -5.15 -16.80
CA GLY A 217 -21.87 -3.77 -17.01
C GLY A 217 -23.06 -3.33 -16.14
N HIS A 218 -23.50 -4.13 -15.18
CA HIS A 218 -24.63 -3.78 -14.31
C HIS A 218 -24.37 -2.56 -13.42
N TYR A 219 -23.11 -2.16 -13.21
CA TYR A 219 -22.73 -0.98 -12.42
C TYR A 219 -23.40 0.31 -12.92
N GLN A 220 -23.65 0.42 -14.23
CA GLN A 220 -24.15 1.65 -14.86
C GLN A 220 -25.54 2.08 -14.38
N GLN A 221 -26.31 1.14 -13.83
CA GLN A 221 -27.67 1.36 -13.32
C GLN A 221 -27.70 1.44 -11.79
N GLN A 222 -26.56 1.27 -11.12
CA GLN A 222 -26.52 1.25 -9.66
C GLN A 222 -26.48 2.68 -9.09
N PRO A 223 -27.14 2.91 -7.94
CA PRO A 223 -27.16 4.22 -7.29
C PRO A 223 -25.77 4.82 -7.06
N PHE A 224 -24.79 4.01 -6.63
CA PHE A 224 -23.44 4.51 -6.38
C PHE A 224 -22.82 5.13 -7.65
N PHE A 225 -22.98 4.49 -8.81
CA PHE A 225 -22.41 5.03 -10.05
C PHE A 225 -23.18 6.26 -10.53
N CYS A 226 -24.52 6.24 -10.43
CA CYS A 226 -25.35 7.36 -10.86
C CYS A 226 -25.09 8.64 -10.03
N SER A 227 -24.88 8.49 -8.72
CA SER A 227 -24.64 9.58 -7.77
C SER A 227 -23.18 10.00 -7.64
N ALA A 228 -22.24 9.25 -8.22
CA ALA A 228 -20.81 9.59 -8.20
C ALA A 228 -20.55 10.97 -8.86
N GLU A 229 -19.59 11.71 -8.30
CA GLU A 229 -19.30 13.08 -8.69
C GLU A 229 -18.42 13.13 -9.95
N GLU A 230 -18.75 14.02 -10.88
CA GLU A 230 -17.95 14.26 -12.08
C GLU A 230 -17.97 15.76 -12.41
N TRP A 231 -16.79 16.38 -12.38
CA TRP A 231 -16.60 17.76 -12.80
C TRP A 231 -16.38 17.83 -14.30
N ASP A 232 -16.96 18.85 -14.92
CA ASP A 232 -16.60 19.21 -16.30
C ASP A 232 -15.21 19.86 -16.35
N LYS A 233 -14.69 20.01 -17.56
CA LYS A 233 -13.35 20.55 -17.78
C LYS A 233 -13.20 21.97 -17.22
N ASP A 234 -14.22 22.82 -17.38
CA ASP A 234 -14.15 24.21 -16.94
C ASP A 234 -14.09 24.29 -15.41
N THR A 235 -14.84 23.44 -14.71
CA THR A 235 -14.81 23.33 -13.25
C THR A 235 -13.45 22.82 -12.77
N ILE A 236 -12.87 21.81 -13.44
CA ILE A 236 -11.53 21.31 -13.13
C ILE A 236 -10.49 22.43 -13.27
N ASP A 237 -10.52 23.17 -14.38
CA ASP A 237 -9.57 24.25 -14.64
C ASP A 237 -9.70 25.37 -13.58
N GLN A 238 -10.92 25.77 -13.23
CA GLN A 238 -11.18 26.77 -12.18
C GLN A 238 -10.71 26.33 -10.78
N GLU A 239 -11.04 25.12 -10.35
CA GLU A 239 -10.62 24.61 -9.03
C GLU A 239 -9.11 24.37 -8.97
N LYS A 240 -8.48 24.04 -10.11
CA LYS A 240 -7.02 23.95 -10.21
C LYS A 240 -6.36 25.31 -10.02
N GLU A 241 -6.83 26.35 -10.72
CA GLU A 241 -6.33 27.72 -10.55
C GLU A 241 -6.47 28.21 -9.10
N LYS A 242 -7.62 27.91 -8.47
CA LYS A 242 -7.88 28.20 -7.06
C LYS A 242 -6.90 27.47 -6.14
N ARG A 243 -6.63 26.18 -6.37
CA ARG A 243 -5.64 25.42 -5.58
C ARG A 243 -4.22 25.96 -5.77
N GLU A 244 -3.86 26.38 -6.97
CA GLU A 244 -2.56 27.03 -7.23
C GLU A 244 -2.42 28.35 -6.46
N ALA A 245 -3.48 29.17 -6.43
CA ALA A 245 -3.50 30.41 -5.65
C ALA A 245 -3.34 30.14 -4.13
N GLU A 246 -4.02 29.12 -3.60
CA GLU A 246 -3.89 28.70 -2.20
C GLU A 246 -2.46 28.22 -1.88
N ASN A 247 -1.87 27.38 -2.74
CA ASN A 247 -0.49 26.91 -2.58
C ASN A 247 0.51 28.05 -2.61
N ASN A 248 0.33 29.02 -3.52
CA ASN A 248 1.16 30.22 -3.58
C ASN A 248 1.03 31.08 -2.32
N ALA A 249 -0.16 31.18 -1.73
CA ALA A 249 -0.35 31.89 -0.47
C ALA A 249 0.35 31.20 0.70
N VAL A 250 0.27 29.86 0.79
CA VAL A 250 1.00 29.07 1.80
C VAL A 250 2.51 29.23 1.64
N ASN A 251 3.04 29.11 0.43
CA ASN A 251 4.47 29.26 0.15
C ASN A 251 4.99 30.65 0.53
N LYS A 252 4.22 31.71 0.24
CA LYS A 252 4.53 33.07 0.69
C LYS A 252 4.55 33.19 2.21
N ALA A 253 3.59 32.57 2.89
CA ALA A 253 3.53 32.58 4.35
C ALA A 253 4.71 31.83 4.99
N VAL A 254 5.11 30.69 4.42
CA VAL A 254 6.30 29.93 4.83
C VAL A 254 7.57 30.75 4.63
N SER A 255 7.79 31.28 3.42
CA SER A 255 8.98 32.11 3.13
C SER A 255 9.08 33.31 4.07
N LYS A 256 7.98 34.04 4.28
CA LYS A 256 7.97 35.19 5.20
C LYS A 256 8.33 34.77 6.62
N ARG A 257 7.80 33.64 7.09
CA ARG A 257 8.09 33.12 8.43
C ARG A 257 9.57 32.74 8.57
N ASP A 258 10.14 32.10 7.55
CA ASP A 258 11.55 31.71 7.54
C ASP A 258 12.47 32.94 7.51
N ASP A 259 12.11 33.98 6.75
CA ASP A 259 12.80 35.28 6.75
C ASP A 259 12.74 35.96 8.12
N ASP A 260 11.54 36.02 8.73
CA ASP A 260 11.37 36.60 10.06
C ASP A 260 12.17 35.81 11.11
N LYS A 261 12.20 34.48 11.03
CA LYS A 261 13.02 33.63 11.90
C LYS A 261 14.51 33.88 11.70
N ALA A 262 14.99 33.97 10.46
CA ALA A 262 16.39 34.26 10.14
C ALA A 262 16.83 35.65 10.66
N GLN A 263 15.90 36.59 10.74
CA GLN A 263 16.11 37.94 11.27
C GLN A 263 15.81 38.07 12.77
N ASN A 264 15.63 36.96 13.50
CA ASN A 264 15.27 36.93 14.93
C ASN A 264 14.01 37.74 15.28
N ARG A 265 13.06 37.84 14.36
CA ARG A 265 11.75 38.47 14.60
C ARG A 265 10.75 37.46 15.19
N PRO A 266 9.72 37.91 15.92
CA PRO A 266 8.67 37.04 16.41
C PRO A 266 7.97 36.32 15.25
N VAL A 267 7.81 35.01 15.36
CA VAL A 267 7.10 34.17 14.38
C VAL A 267 5.92 33.47 15.04
N SER A 268 4.87 33.20 14.26
CA SER A 268 3.76 32.35 14.73
C SER A 268 4.27 30.98 15.17
N ALA A 269 3.72 30.49 16.28
CA ALA A 269 3.95 29.13 16.78
C ALA A 269 3.41 28.08 15.80
N GLN A 270 2.33 28.39 15.10
CA GLN A 270 1.73 27.50 14.12
C GLN A 270 2.41 27.66 12.76
N TYR A 271 2.98 26.56 12.26
CA TYR A 271 3.57 26.52 10.93
C TYR A 271 2.46 26.49 9.87
N PRO A 272 2.56 27.28 8.77
CA PRO A 272 1.56 27.22 7.70
C PRO A 272 1.47 25.80 7.13
N ALA A 273 0.30 25.17 7.22
CA ALA A 273 0.09 23.83 6.70
C ALA A 273 0.00 23.85 5.17
N GLY A 274 0.67 22.90 4.52
CA GLY A 274 0.48 22.64 3.10
C GLY A 274 -0.94 22.18 2.79
N LYS A 275 -1.41 22.45 1.58
CA LYS A 275 -2.65 21.86 1.07
C LYS A 275 -2.34 20.46 0.52
N PRO A 276 -3.32 19.53 0.56
CA PRO A 276 -3.22 18.30 -0.21
C PRO A 276 -2.99 18.60 -1.69
N LEU A 277 -2.45 17.62 -2.43
CA LEU A 277 -2.35 17.69 -3.88
C LEU A 277 -3.74 17.95 -4.49
N PHE A 278 -3.76 18.69 -5.60
CA PHE A 278 -5.00 18.91 -6.32
C PHE A 278 -5.48 17.59 -6.92
N GLU A 279 -6.73 17.25 -6.68
CA GLU A 279 -7.37 16.09 -7.28
C GLU A 279 -8.71 16.53 -7.87
N SER A 280 -8.97 16.11 -9.11
CA SER A 280 -10.21 16.42 -9.81
C SER A 280 -11.28 15.38 -9.47
N LYS A 281 -12.53 15.79 -9.27
CA LYS A 281 -13.65 14.85 -9.12
C LYS A 281 -14.05 14.27 -10.47
N ARG A 282 -13.67 13.01 -10.70
CA ARG A 282 -13.87 12.29 -11.98
C ARG A 282 -14.31 10.85 -11.75
N ASP A 283 -15.15 10.66 -10.73
CA ASP A 283 -15.43 9.35 -10.17
C ASP A 283 -16.13 8.45 -11.20
N LYS A 284 -17.03 9.00 -12.03
CA LYS A 284 -17.72 8.22 -13.06
C LYS A 284 -16.74 7.78 -14.14
N THR A 285 -15.86 8.66 -14.60
CA THR A 285 -14.80 8.32 -15.56
C THR A 285 -13.87 7.24 -14.98
N GLN A 286 -13.37 7.47 -13.77
CA GLN A 286 -12.45 6.57 -13.07
C GLN A 286 -13.04 5.16 -12.88
N LEU A 287 -14.28 5.08 -12.36
CA LEU A 287 -15.01 3.83 -12.16
C LEU A 287 -15.33 3.13 -13.50
N SER A 288 -15.73 3.88 -14.53
CA SER A 288 -16.08 3.29 -15.84
C SER A 288 -14.87 2.64 -16.52
N GLU A 289 -13.74 3.34 -16.51
CA GLU A 289 -12.48 2.81 -17.02
C GLU A 289 -11.97 1.64 -16.15
N ALA A 290 -12.19 1.66 -14.83
CA ALA A 290 -11.87 0.52 -13.94
C ALA A 290 -12.72 -0.70 -14.28
N ALA A 291 -14.00 -0.48 -14.55
CA ALA A 291 -14.91 -1.53 -14.97
C ALA A 291 -14.50 -2.11 -16.33
N ALA A 292 -14.10 -1.26 -17.28
CA ALA A 292 -13.60 -1.67 -18.58
C ALA A 292 -12.30 -2.48 -18.47
N GLU A 293 -11.37 -2.04 -17.60
CA GLU A 293 -10.14 -2.74 -17.27
C GLU A 293 -10.43 -4.14 -16.71
N PHE A 294 -11.25 -4.22 -15.66
CA PHE A 294 -11.64 -5.49 -15.06
C PHE A 294 -12.30 -6.42 -16.07
N ARG A 295 -13.21 -5.88 -16.90
CA ARG A 295 -13.91 -6.64 -17.95
C ARG A 295 -12.95 -7.24 -18.96
N SER A 296 -11.96 -6.46 -19.40
CA SER A 296 -10.91 -6.91 -20.33
C SER A 296 -10.15 -8.10 -19.73
N ASP A 297 -9.61 -7.92 -18.52
CA ASP A 297 -8.81 -8.93 -17.82
C ASP A 297 -9.63 -10.22 -17.57
N TYR A 298 -10.89 -10.08 -17.13
CA TYR A 298 -11.78 -11.22 -16.86
C TYR A 298 -12.06 -12.09 -18.11
N HIS A 299 -12.14 -11.48 -19.30
CA HIS A 299 -12.38 -12.21 -20.55
C HIS A 299 -11.11 -12.75 -21.23
N ASN A 300 -9.98 -12.85 -20.52
CA ASN A 300 -8.69 -13.27 -21.07
C ASN A 300 -8.22 -12.40 -22.24
N HIS A 301 -8.67 -11.15 -22.34
CA HIS A 301 -7.92 -10.14 -23.04
C HIS A 301 -6.78 -9.74 -22.12
N ILE A 302 -5.83 -10.67 -21.90
CA ILE A 302 -4.56 -10.36 -21.28
C ILE A 302 -4.05 -9.17 -22.07
N ARG A 303 -3.88 -8.04 -21.37
CA ARG A 303 -3.30 -6.86 -21.98
C ARG A 303 -1.90 -7.29 -22.42
N ASN A 304 -1.78 -7.58 -23.70
CA ASN A 304 -0.50 -7.75 -24.35
C ASN A 304 0.19 -6.39 -24.22
N PHE A 305 0.98 -6.21 -23.15
CA PHE A 305 2.03 -5.20 -23.12
C PHE A 305 3.13 -5.51 -24.16
N ASN A 306 2.94 -6.59 -24.95
CA ASN A 306 3.76 -7.04 -26.05
C ASN A 306 4.30 -5.87 -26.86
N ASP A 307 5.63 -5.83 -26.83
CA ASP A 307 6.60 -5.05 -27.60
C ASP A 307 7.14 -3.77 -26.97
N ARG A 308 6.64 -3.30 -25.82
CA ARG A 308 7.23 -2.12 -25.14
C ARG A 308 7.97 -2.49 -23.85
N PRO A 309 9.31 -2.51 -23.85
CA PRO A 309 10.11 -2.50 -22.62
C PRO A 309 9.63 -1.46 -21.61
N LEU A 310 9.59 -1.84 -20.33
CA LEU A 310 9.53 -0.86 -19.25
C LEU A 310 10.93 -0.35 -18.99
N TYR A 311 11.04 0.97 -18.96
CA TYR A 311 12.25 1.66 -18.62
C TYR A 311 12.10 2.26 -17.24
N MET A 312 13.03 1.93 -16.37
CA MET A 312 13.26 2.63 -15.13
C MET A 312 14.52 3.47 -15.30
N VAL A 313 14.38 4.77 -15.18
CA VAL A 313 15.53 5.69 -15.17
C VAL A 313 15.79 6.09 -13.73
N LEU A 314 16.96 5.73 -13.21
CA LEU A 314 17.41 6.11 -11.87
C LEU A 314 18.65 6.98 -12.00
N ASP A 315 18.49 8.29 -11.80
CA ASP A 315 19.64 9.21 -11.70
C ASP A 315 20.54 8.86 -10.51
N VAL A 316 19.93 8.36 -9.43
CA VAL A 316 20.60 7.82 -8.25
C VAL A 316 19.88 6.54 -7.83
N ILE A 317 20.63 5.45 -7.66
CA ILE A 317 20.07 4.20 -7.15
C ILE A 317 19.63 4.41 -5.70
N PRO A 318 18.37 4.12 -5.36
CA PRO A 318 17.88 4.34 -4.01
C PRO A 318 18.60 3.47 -2.98
N LYS A 319 18.70 3.97 -1.75
CA LYS A 319 19.29 3.21 -0.63
C LYS A 319 18.37 2.10 -0.12
N TYR A 320 17.12 2.09 -0.54
CA TYR A 320 16.15 1.14 -0.10
C TYR A 320 16.11 -0.11 -0.98
N THR A 321 15.47 -1.15 -0.46
CA THR A 321 15.31 -2.40 -1.21
C THR A 321 14.22 -2.24 -2.25
N MET A 322 14.51 -2.63 -3.49
CA MET A 322 13.55 -2.72 -4.59
C MET A 322 13.45 -4.17 -5.05
N TYR A 323 12.22 -4.55 -5.38
CA TYR A 323 11.88 -5.84 -5.93
C TYR A 323 11.10 -5.71 -7.22
N LEU A 324 11.30 -6.66 -8.13
CA LEU A 324 10.41 -6.89 -9.25
C LEU A 324 9.45 -8.04 -8.94
N LEU A 325 8.20 -7.88 -9.35
CA LEU A 325 7.18 -8.93 -9.25
C LEU A 325 7.51 -10.08 -10.20
N ASN A 326 7.32 -11.31 -9.72
CA ASN A 326 7.36 -12.49 -10.54
C ASN A 326 6.15 -12.55 -11.48
N SER A 327 6.40 -12.70 -12.78
CA SER A 327 5.36 -12.86 -13.80
C SER A 327 4.77 -14.27 -13.83
N ASP A 328 5.51 -15.29 -13.38
CA ASP A 328 5.02 -16.69 -13.42
C ASP A 328 3.88 -16.94 -12.41
N ASP A 329 3.78 -16.12 -11.35
CA ASP A 329 2.68 -16.19 -10.38
C ASP A 329 1.37 -15.60 -10.93
N GLU A 330 1.42 -14.79 -11.99
CA GLU A 330 0.23 -14.08 -12.50
C GLU A 330 -0.85 -15.00 -13.02
N GLU A 331 -0.49 -15.99 -13.84
CA GLU A 331 -1.46 -16.92 -14.41
C GLU A 331 -2.13 -17.76 -13.32
N VAL A 332 -1.37 -18.15 -12.30
CA VAL A 332 -1.85 -18.93 -11.17
C VAL A 332 -2.81 -18.12 -10.31
N GLU A 333 -2.46 -16.88 -9.98
CA GLU A 333 -3.32 -15.97 -9.23
C GLU A 333 -4.59 -15.65 -10.01
N TYR A 334 -4.46 -15.33 -11.30
CA TYR A 334 -5.58 -15.09 -12.20
C TYR A 334 -6.58 -16.25 -12.18
N ALA A 335 -6.10 -17.47 -12.41
CA ALA A 335 -6.95 -18.66 -12.47
C ALA A 335 -7.68 -18.91 -11.14
N LYS A 336 -6.98 -18.77 -10.00
CA LYS A 336 -7.56 -18.92 -8.66
C LYS A 336 -8.62 -17.87 -8.38
N MET A 337 -8.32 -16.61 -8.67
CA MET A 337 -9.23 -15.49 -8.45
C MET A 337 -10.48 -15.58 -9.32
N LYS A 338 -10.32 -15.92 -10.60
CA LYS A 338 -11.44 -16.14 -11.52
C LYS A 338 -12.33 -17.28 -11.04
N ALA A 339 -11.75 -18.43 -10.69
CA ALA A 339 -12.52 -19.56 -10.17
C ALA A 339 -13.28 -19.21 -8.88
N ALA A 340 -12.64 -18.52 -7.94
CA ALA A 340 -13.28 -18.06 -6.70
C ALA A 340 -14.41 -17.06 -6.97
N GLY A 341 -14.16 -16.08 -7.84
CA GLY A 341 -15.15 -15.08 -8.24
C GLY A 341 -16.40 -15.70 -8.88
N GLU A 342 -16.23 -16.64 -9.81
CA GLU A 342 -17.36 -17.34 -10.44
C GLU A 342 -18.16 -18.15 -9.43
N LYS A 343 -17.48 -18.83 -8.50
CA LYS A 343 -18.12 -19.58 -7.42
C LYS A 343 -18.96 -18.66 -6.53
N TYR A 344 -18.39 -17.56 -6.04
CA TYR A 344 -19.09 -16.67 -5.11
C TYR A 344 -20.14 -15.79 -5.78
N LYS A 345 -20.01 -15.52 -7.08
CA LYS A 345 -21.04 -14.81 -7.86
C LYS A 345 -22.38 -15.53 -7.81
N GLN A 346 -22.39 -16.86 -7.85
CA GLN A 346 -23.61 -17.68 -7.73
C GLN A 346 -24.30 -17.55 -6.38
N LEU A 347 -23.58 -17.10 -5.33
CA LEU A 347 -24.14 -16.82 -4.01
C LEU A 347 -24.67 -15.38 -3.92
N LEU A 348 -23.90 -14.43 -4.47
CA LEU A 348 -24.18 -12.99 -4.38
C LEU A 348 -25.30 -12.53 -5.32
N PHE A 349 -25.46 -13.16 -6.48
CA PHE A 349 -26.37 -12.68 -7.52
C PHE A 349 -27.26 -13.80 -8.08
N GLN A 350 -28.46 -13.40 -8.49
CA GLN A 350 -29.38 -14.19 -9.30
C GLN A 350 -28.94 -14.18 -10.77
N GLU A 351 -29.49 -15.08 -11.59
CA GLU A 351 -29.16 -15.18 -13.02
C GLU A 351 -29.43 -13.90 -13.81
N ASN A 352 -30.44 -13.12 -13.41
CA ASN A 352 -30.79 -11.84 -14.01
C ASN A 352 -29.87 -10.68 -13.59
N GLY A 353 -28.87 -10.94 -12.75
CA GLY A 353 -27.91 -9.94 -12.27
C GLY A 353 -28.30 -9.22 -10.99
N GLU A 354 -29.52 -9.42 -10.50
CA GLU A 354 -30.00 -8.83 -9.24
C GLU A 354 -29.33 -9.48 -8.01
N PRO A 355 -29.20 -8.76 -6.89
CA PRO A 355 -28.68 -9.32 -5.65
C PRO A 355 -29.46 -10.57 -5.20
N SER A 356 -28.79 -11.45 -4.46
CA SER A 356 -29.36 -12.66 -3.87
C SER A 356 -30.61 -12.38 -3.03
N LYS A 357 -31.50 -13.38 -2.93
CA LYS A 357 -32.66 -13.33 -2.02
C LYS A 357 -32.25 -13.59 -0.57
N ASP A 358 -31.10 -14.22 -0.34
CA ASP A 358 -30.54 -14.41 0.98
C ASP A 358 -30.17 -13.04 1.60
N LYS A 359 -30.57 -12.81 2.84
CA LYS A 359 -30.36 -11.52 3.52
C LYS A 359 -28.88 -11.19 3.64
N ASP A 360 -28.04 -12.16 3.98
CA ASP A 360 -26.62 -11.91 4.21
C ASP A 360 -25.89 -11.64 2.90
N TYR A 361 -26.15 -12.43 1.87
CA TYR A 361 -25.54 -12.19 0.55
C TYR A 361 -26.00 -10.86 -0.05
N ARG A 362 -27.27 -10.49 0.10
CA ARG A 362 -27.77 -9.17 -0.31
C ARG A 362 -27.10 -8.02 0.45
N ASN A 363 -26.91 -8.19 1.77
CA ASN A 363 -26.20 -7.22 2.59
C ASN A 363 -24.72 -7.09 2.16
N ILE A 364 -24.06 -8.18 1.78
CA ILE A 364 -22.69 -8.16 1.25
C ILE A 364 -22.64 -7.41 -0.08
N VAL A 365 -23.60 -7.63 -0.99
CA VAL A 365 -23.70 -6.83 -2.22
C VAL A 365 -23.90 -5.35 -1.89
N GLY A 366 -24.78 -5.02 -0.94
CA GLY A 366 -24.98 -3.64 -0.48
C GLY A 366 -23.73 -3.01 0.13
N LEU A 367 -22.94 -3.79 0.89
CA LEU A 367 -21.64 -3.34 1.43
C LEU A 367 -20.68 -2.94 0.29
N PHE A 368 -20.58 -3.76 -0.75
CA PHE A 368 -19.72 -3.47 -1.89
C PHE A 368 -20.26 -2.34 -2.78
N ASP A 369 -21.57 -2.27 -2.99
CA ASP A 369 -22.21 -1.23 -3.79
C ASP A 369 -22.08 0.15 -3.11
N ASP A 370 -22.29 0.26 -1.79
CA ASP A 370 -22.42 1.57 -1.14
C ASP A 370 -21.31 1.93 -0.14
N GLN A 371 -20.46 1.00 0.32
CA GLN A 371 -19.45 1.29 1.35
C GLN A 371 -18.01 1.02 0.93
N VAL A 372 -17.75 -0.05 0.19
CA VAL A 372 -16.39 -0.36 -0.25
C VAL A 372 -16.03 0.47 -1.48
N HIS A 373 -14.96 1.24 -1.34
CA HIS A 373 -14.39 2.02 -2.44
C HIS A 373 -13.56 1.13 -3.38
N ASP A 374 -13.23 1.66 -4.55
CA ASP A 374 -12.27 1.07 -5.48
C ASP A 374 -11.03 1.95 -5.57
N SER A 375 -10.05 1.64 -4.72
CA SER A 375 -8.82 2.42 -4.63
C SER A 375 -7.99 2.37 -5.92
N ARG A 376 -8.15 1.32 -6.75
CA ARG A 376 -7.50 1.20 -8.06
C ARG A 376 -8.15 2.10 -9.12
N ALA A 377 -9.46 2.35 -9.03
CA ALA A 377 -10.14 3.29 -9.93
C ALA A 377 -9.61 4.71 -9.75
N TRP A 378 -9.30 5.09 -8.50
CA TRP A 378 -8.85 6.42 -8.12
C TRP A 378 -7.34 6.66 -8.32
N PHE A 379 -6.49 5.71 -7.92
CA PHE A 379 -5.06 5.98 -7.68
C PHE A 379 -4.27 6.46 -8.92
N MET A 380 -3.61 7.62 -8.79
CA MET A 380 -2.71 8.28 -9.78
C MET A 380 -3.36 8.63 -11.13
N HIS A 381 -4.68 8.53 -11.26
CA HIS A 381 -5.39 8.76 -12.53
C HIS A 381 -5.12 10.15 -13.11
N PHE A 382 -5.13 11.18 -12.26
CA PHE A 382 -4.89 12.57 -12.66
C PHE A 382 -3.42 12.88 -12.95
N GLU A 383 -2.49 12.35 -12.14
CA GLU A 383 -1.06 12.70 -12.23
C GLU A 383 -0.31 11.97 -13.35
N THR A 384 -0.62 10.69 -13.62
CA THR A 384 0.14 9.89 -14.59
C THR A 384 -0.61 9.61 -15.88
N GLY A 385 -1.91 9.93 -15.97
CA GLY A 385 -2.74 9.65 -17.15
C GLY A 385 -2.86 8.17 -17.52
N ALA A 386 -2.30 7.28 -16.69
CA ALA A 386 -2.28 5.83 -16.83
C ALA A 386 -2.29 5.19 -15.45
N ARG A 387 -3.10 4.15 -15.28
CA ARG A 387 -3.13 3.31 -14.08
C ARG A 387 -2.11 2.19 -14.21
N GLU A 388 -1.33 2.00 -13.14
CA GLU A 388 -0.28 0.97 -12.97
C GLU A 388 -0.17 -0.06 -14.13
N PRO A 389 0.65 0.19 -15.18
CA PRO A 389 0.65 -0.58 -16.42
C PRO A 389 0.66 -2.10 -16.22
N TRP A 390 1.54 -2.68 -15.40
CA TRP A 390 1.61 -4.15 -15.23
C TRP A 390 0.82 -4.70 -14.04
N ALA A 391 -0.03 -3.87 -13.43
CA ALA A 391 -0.95 -4.30 -12.41
C ALA A 391 -2.33 -4.61 -13.01
N GLY A 392 -3.19 -5.24 -12.22
CA GLY A 392 -4.57 -5.49 -12.59
C GLY A 392 -5.36 -5.99 -11.40
N TYR A 393 -6.66 -6.14 -11.58
CA TYR A 393 -7.55 -6.66 -10.53
C TYR A 393 -7.33 -8.15 -10.23
N PHE A 394 -6.60 -8.88 -11.08
CA PHE A 394 -6.33 -10.32 -10.95
C PHE A 394 -4.96 -10.63 -10.35
N ARG A 395 -4.54 -9.84 -9.35
CA ARG A 395 -3.40 -10.14 -8.49
C ARG A 395 -3.79 -10.04 -7.03
N TYR A 396 -3.26 -10.93 -6.19
CA TYR A 396 -3.43 -10.80 -4.74
C TYR A 396 -2.59 -9.65 -4.18
N ARG A 397 -3.01 -9.11 -3.04
CA ARG A 397 -2.21 -8.10 -2.33
C ARG A 397 -0.84 -8.66 -1.95
N MET A 398 0.16 -7.81 -2.05
CA MET A 398 1.49 -8.10 -1.56
C MET A 398 1.54 -7.93 -0.03
N ILE A 399 2.16 -8.88 0.67
CA ILE A 399 2.24 -8.91 2.14
C ILE A 399 3.69 -9.15 2.53
N TYR A 400 4.22 -8.26 3.37
CA TYR A 400 5.53 -8.39 4.00
C TYR A 400 5.40 -8.95 5.42
N PHE A 401 6.37 -9.77 5.81
CA PHE A 401 6.58 -10.28 7.16
C PHE A 401 8.04 -9.98 7.53
N GLY A 402 8.34 -8.71 7.81
CA GLY A 402 9.73 -8.25 7.90
C GLY A 402 10.42 -8.32 6.55
N GLU A 403 11.44 -9.15 6.39
CA GLU A 403 12.15 -9.32 5.10
C GLU A 403 11.58 -10.45 4.23
N GLN A 404 10.58 -11.18 4.72
CA GLN A 404 9.88 -12.23 3.97
C GLN A 404 8.60 -11.71 3.33
N THR A 405 8.14 -12.42 2.30
CA THR A 405 6.98 -12.01 1.49
C THR A 405 6.03 -13.17 1.24
N ASN A 406 4.74 -12.88 1.03
CA ASN A 406 3.76 -13.90 0.63
C ASN A 406 3.91 -14.38 -0.83
N LYS A 407 4.71 -13.67 -1.63
CA LYS A 407 4.96 -13.93 -3.06
C LYS A 407 6.45 -13.96 -3.33
N ALA A 408 6.87 -14.76 -4.30
CA ALA A 408 8.26 -14.78 -4.72
C ALA A 408 8.57 -13.49 -5.51
N LEU A 409 9.65 -12.82 -5.12
CA LEU A 409 10.09 -11.57 -5.75
C LEU A 409 11.55 -11.66 -6.16
N SER A 410 11.90 -10.98 -7.26
CA SER A 410 13.29 -10.78 -7.65
C SER A 410 13.84 -9.50 -7.00
N PRO A 411 14.83 -9.60 -6.09
CA PRO A 411 15.45 -8.41 -5.51
C PRO A 411 16.42 -7.81 -6.53
N ILE A 412 16.22 -6.54 -6.90
CA ILE A 412 17.00 -5.90 -7.97
C ILE A 412 17.96 -4.82 -7.46
N ALA A 413 17.66 -4.22 -6.30
CA ALA A 413 18.48 -3.17 -5.72
C ALA A 413 18.32 -3.13 -4.21
N THR A 414 19.39 -2.75 -3.50
CA THR A 414 19.36 -2.39 -2.08
C THR A 414 20.60 -1.58 -1.73
N ALA A 415 20.52 -0.71 -0.72
CA ALA A 415 21.65 0.08 -0.21
C ALA A 415 22.41 0.90 -1.28
N GLY A 416 21.71 1.37 -2.33
CA GLY A 416 22.32 2.15 -3.41
C GLY A 416 23.11 1.31 -4.40
N GLN A 417 22.93 -0.02 -4.38
CA GLN A 417 23.56 -0.95 -5.31
C GLN A 417 22.51 -1.77 -6.06
N LEU A 418 22.78 -2.05 -7.34
CA LEU A 418 22.03 -3.05 -8.08
C LEU A 418 22.56 -4.44 -7.75
N ILE A 419 21.65 -5.39 -7.58
CA ILE A 419 21.99 -6.80 -7.31
C ILE A 419 22.47 -7.45 -8.62
N GLY A 420 23.56 -8.20 -8.53
CA GLY A 420 24.17 -8.86 -9.69
C GLY A 420 25.10 -7.98 -10.53
N ILE A 421 25.40 -6.75 -10.11
CA ILE A 421 26.33 -5.84 -10.82
C ILE A 421 27.49 -5.46 -9.89
N ALA A 422 28.73 -5.59 -10.38
CA ALA A 422 29.93 -5.43 -9.55
C ALA A 422 30.24 -3.98 -9.17
N THR A 423 30.03 -3.04 -10.11
CA THR A 423 30.46 -1.65 -9.97
C THR A 423 29.53 -0.74 -10.77
N LEU A 424 29.21 0.40 -10.18
CA LEU A 424 28.25 1.35 -10.73
C LEU A 424 28.79 2.77 -10.52
N VAL A 425 28.88 3.55 -11.59
CA VAL A 425 29.47 4.90 -11.60
C VAL A 425 28.43 5.88 -12.13
N GLY A 426 27.34 6.07 -11.40
CA GLY A 426 26.31 7.07 -11.73
C GLY A 426 24.90 6.50 -11.85
N GLY A 427 24.04 7.22 -12.56
CA GLY A 427 22.66 6.82 -12.81
C GLY A 427 22.54 5.74 -13.88
N VAL A 428 21.46 4.97 -13.85
CA VAL A 428 21.20 3.82 -14.72
C VAL A 428 19.82 3.84 -15.34
N ILE A 429 19.74 3.32 -16.56
CA ILE A 429 18.48 2.88 -17.17
C ILE A 429 18.39 1.38 -16.95
N TYR A 430 17.46 0.96 -16.10
CA TYR A 430 17.12 -0.43 -15.86
C TYR A 430 15.91 -0.80 -16.72
N THR A 431 16.12 -1.69 -17.68
CA THR A 431 15.10 -2.12 -18.63
C THR A 431 14.62 -3.52 -18.29
N VAL A 432 13.31 -3.69 -18.22
CA VAL A 432 12.65 -4.98 -17.99
C VAL A 432 11.79 -5.32 -19.20
N ARG A 433 11.94 -6.53 -19.73
CA ARG A 433 11.18 -7.05 -20.87
C ARG A 433 10.62 -8.43 -20.54
N GLN A 434 9.35 -8.67 -20.89
CA GLN A 434 8.78 -10.01 -20.81
C GLN A 434 9.27 -10.84 -22.01
N ARG A 435 9.67 -12.09 -21.77
CA ARG A 435 10.14 -13.01 -22.82
C ARG A 435 8.96 -13.46 -23.68
N ASN A 436 8.92 -13.05 -24.94
CA ASN A 436 8.05 -13.67 -25.93
C ASN A 436 8.65 -15.03 -26.35
N ALA A 437 7.81 -16.06 -26.44
CA ALA A 437 8.18 -17.43 -26.84
C ALA A 437 8.85 -17.56 -28.24
N LEU A 438 9.02 -16.45 -28.97
CA LEU A 438 9.52 -16.38 -30.36
C LEU A 438 10.76 -15.49 -30.54
N GLY A 439 11.36 -14.98 -29.47
CA GLY A 439 12.46 -14.01 -29.57
C GLY A 439 13.50 -14.16 -28.47
N VAL A 440 14.11 -15.34 -28.35
CA VAL A 440 15.31 -15.51 -27.53
C VAL A 440 16.49 -14.96 -28.31
N VAL A 441 17.08 -13.85 -27.86
CA VAL A 441 18.46 -13.50 -28.21
C VAL A 441 19.32 -13.71 -26.97
N GLU A 442 19.51 -14.99 -26.60
CA GLU A 442 20.59 -15.39 -25.72
C GLU A 442 21.92 -14.92 -26.34
N GLY A 443 22.64 -14.02 -25.67
CA GLY A 443 23.98 -13.58 -26.07
C GLY A 443 24.18 -12.09 -26.36
N ILE A 444 23.20 -11.21 -26.08
CA ILE A 444 23.44 -9.76 -26.10
C ILE A 444 24.22 -9.36 -24.84
N ALA A 445 25.35 -8.66 -25.02
CA ALA A 445 26.18 -8.23 -23.90
C ALA A 445 25.40 -7.37 -22.90
N GLY A 446 25.38 -7.79 -21.63
CA GLY A 446 24.74 -7.08 -20.52
C GLY A 446 23.22 -7.30 -20.38
N THR A 447 22.66 -8.34 -21.01
CA THR A 447 21.34 -8.85 -20.67
C THR A 447 21.42 -10.11 -19.81
N ILE A 448 20.44 -10.29 -18.92
CA ILE A 448 20.26 -11.52 -18.15
C ILE A 448 18.80 -11.88 -18.13
N GLY A 449 18.48 -13.17 -18.26
CA GLY A 449 17.10 -13.62 -18.18
C GLY A 449 16.87 -14.46 -16.95
N VAL A 450 15.77 -14.19 -16.27
CA VAL A 450 15.29 -14.95 -15.10
C VAL A 450 13.85 -15.30 -15.38
N LEU A 451 13.55 -16.60 -15.42
CA LEU A 451 12.21 -17.10 -15.75
C LEU A 451 11.67 -16.50 -17.07
N SER A 452 10.50 -15.88 -17.03
CA SER A 452 9.83 -15.23 -18.16
C SER A 452 10.21 -13.75 -18.35
N ILE A 453 11.26 -13.26 -17.67
CA ILE A 453 11.70 -11.85 -17.73
C ILE A 453 13.16 -11.75 -18.19
N GLU A 454 13.46 -10.74 -19.00
CA GLU A 454 14.81 -10.31 -19.37
C GLU A 454 15.10 -8.91 -18.80
N TYR A 455 16.30 -8.74 -18.26
CA TYR A 455 16.81 -7.51 -17.69
C TYR A 455 17.98 -6.98 -18.50
N GLN A 456 18.05 -5.66 -18.64
CA GLN A 456 19.19 -4.96 -19.22
C GLN A 456 19.48 -3.71 -18.40
N VAL A 457 20.76 -3.44 -18.12
CA VAL A 457 21.18 -2.22 -17.42
C VAL A 457 22.11 -1.42 -18.31
N VAL A 458 21.82 -0.13 -18.45
CA VAL A 458 22.60 0.82 -19.25
C VAL A 458 23.01 1.98 -18.38
N ASP A 459 24.25 2.41 -18.49
CA ASP A 459 24.77 3.60 -17.82
C ASP A 459 24.21 4.88 -18.46
N ILE A 460 23.62 5.80 -17.68
CA ILE A 460 23.00 7.03 -18.22
C ILE A 460 24.04 7.96 -18.86
N ALA A 461 25.24 8.03 -18.28
CA ALA A 461 26.26 8.99 -18.70
C ALA A 461 26.92 8.60 -20.02
N THR A 462 27.13 7.30 -20.24
CA THR A 462 27.88 6.76 -21.37
C THR A 462 26.99 6.07 -22.42
N GLY A 463 25.77 5.68 -22.05
CA GLY A 463 24.88 4.87 -22.89
C GLY A 463 25.38 3.43 -23.11
N ALA A 464 26.42 2.98 -22.39
CA ALA A 464 26.98 1.66 -22.52
C ALA A 464 26.23 0.63 -21.65
N THR A 465 26.08 -0.60 -22.14
CA THR A 465 25.50 -1.69 -21.35
C THR A 465 26.45 -2.10 -20.23
N ILE A 466 25.92 -2.24 -19.01
CA ILE A 466 26.65 -2.72 -17.84
C ILE A 466 26.49 -4.24 -17.75
N PRO A 467 27.58 -5.03 -17.79
CA PRO A 467 27.49 -6.48 -17.69
C PRO A 467 27.13 -6.92 -16.28
N PHE A 468 26.27 -7.93 -16.19
CA PHE A 468 26.01 -8.65 -14.95
C PHE A 468 27.22 -9.51 -14.55
N MET A 469 27.42 -9.69 -13.25
CA MET A 469 28.44 -10.58 -12.71
C MET A 469 28.15 -12.06 -13.06
N PRO A 470 29.19 -12.91 -13.08
CA PRO A 470 28.98 -14.36 -13.05
C PRO A 470 28.03 -14.73 -11.90
N ASP A 471 27.08 -15.64 -12.14
CA ASP A 471 26.02 -16.06 -11.20
C ASP A 471 24.94 -15.04 -10.84
N ALA A 472 24.89 -13.86 -11.48
CA ALA A 472 23.83 -12.88 -11.22
C ALA A 472 22.40 -13.44 -11.41
N GLU A 473 22.23 -14.43 -12.29
CA GLU A 473 20.93 -15.08 -12.52
C GLU A 473 20.40 -15.71 -11.22
N LYS A 474 21.28 -16.36 -10.45
CA LYS A 474 20.92 -16.97 -9.16
C LYS A 474 20.52 -15.93 -8.12
N LEU A 475 21.15 -14.75 -8.14
CA LEU A 475 20.85 -13.66 -7.21
C LEU A 475 19.51 -12.98 -7.53
N LEU A 476 19.11 -12.97 -8.79
CA LEU A 476 17.88 -12.36 -9.26
C LEU A 476 16.69 -13.35 -9.29
N GLN A 477 16.91 -14.63 -8.99
CA GLN A 477 15.84 -15.64 -8.90
C GLN A 477 14.75 -15.19 -7.91
N PRO A 478 13.46 -15.28 -8.27
CA PRO A 478 12.40 -14.95 -7.34
C PRO A 478 12.42 -15.80 -6.08
N THR A 479 12.30 -15.16 -4.93
CA THR A 479 12.26 -15.80 -3.61
C THR A 479 11.26 -15.11 -2.70
N THR A 480 10.65 -15.87 -1.79
CA THR A 480 9.83 -15.34 -0.69
C THR A 480 10.66 -14.90 0.52
N ASP A 481 11.96 -15.23 0.53
CA ASP A 481 12.92 -14.87 1.57
C ASP A 481 14.23 -14.44 0.91
N ALA A 482 14.46 -13.12 0.87
CA ALA A 482 15.67 -12.52 0.32
C ALA A 482 16.63 -12.02 1.41
N ALA A 483 16.39 -12.33 2.70
CA ALA A 483 17.06 -11.69 3.82
C ALA A 483 18.60 -11.82 3.79
N GLU A 484 19.09 -13.02 3.46
CA GLU A 484 20.53 -13.30 3.38
C GLU A 484 21.20 -12.52 2.25
N LEU A 485 20.58 -12.54 1.07
CA LEU A 485 21.06 -11.82 -0.11
C LEU A 485 21.11 -10.31 0.13
N LEU A 486 20.05 -9.75 0.71
CA LEU A 486 19.97 -8.33 1.03
C LEU A 486 21.02 -7.94 2.07
N THR A 487 21.22 -8.77 3.10
CA THR A 487 22.23 -8.54 4.13
C THR A 487 23.65 -8.58 3.56
N ALA A 488 23.95 -9.55 2.69
CA ALA A 488 25.22 -9.63 2.00
C ALA A 488 25.46 -8.40 1.12
N THR A 489 24.46 -8.00 0.33
CA THR A 489 24.55 -6.83 -0.56
C THR A 489 24.76 -5.53 0.23
N ARG A 490 24.02 -5.32 1.33
CA ARG A 490 24.21 -4.17 2.23
C ARG A 490 25.63 -4.12 2.81
N THR A 491 26.20 -5.29 3.13
CA THR A 491 27.57 -5.38 3.68
C THR A 491 28.61 -4.93 2.65
N VAL A 492 28.47 -5.38 1.40
CA VAL A 492 29.32 -4.95 0.28
C VAL A 492 29.16 -3.45 0.03
N ALA A 493 27.93 -2.94 0.00
CA ALA A 493 27.67 -1.50 -0.18
C ALA A 493 28.38 -0.64 0.87
N ARG A 494 28.35 -1.05 2.15
CA ARG A 494 29.05 -0.37 3.24
C ARG A 494 30.57 -0.39 3.06
N GLN A 495 31.13 -1.52 2.63
CA GLN A 495 32.57 -1.62 2.36
C GLN A 495 32.99 -0.67 1.23
N ASN A 496 32.25 -0.64 0.13
CA ASN A 496 32.51 0.26 -0.99
C ASN A 496 32.42 1.73 -0.58
N GLN A 497 31.43 2.11 0.23
CA GLN A 497 31.33 3.48 0.77
C GLN A 497 32.51 3.86 1.66
N MET A 498 32.99 2.95 2.51
CA MET A 498 34.18 3.19 3.35
C MET A 498 35.44 3.37 2.49
N GLU A 499 35.57 2.61 1.42
CA GLU A 499 36.71 2.69 0.51
C GLU A 499 36.72 3.99 -0.30
N ASP A 500 35.56 4.41 -0.85
CA ASP A 500 35.39 5.71 -1.52
C ASP A 500 35.68 6.88 -0.57
N MET A 501 35.18 6.82 0.67
CA MET A 501 35.49 7.83 1.69
C MET A 501 36.99 7.89 1.99
N ARG A 502 37.67 6.73 2.07
CA ARG A 502 39.12 6.66 2.27
C ARG A 502 39.87 7.27 1.09
N GLN A 503 39.46 7.00 -0.15
CA GLN A 503 40.07 7.58 -1.34
C GLN A 503 39.91 9.10 -1.36
N LYS A 504 38.69 9.62 -1.16
CA LYS A 504 38.42 11.07 -1.10
C LYS A 504 39.18 11.76 0.03
N LEU A 505 39.28 11.14 1.20
CA LEU A 505 40.08 11.65 2.30
C LEU A 505 41.57 11.68 1.94
N THR A 506 42.06 10.65 1.25
CA THR A 506 43.45 10.57 0.77
C THR A 506 43.73 11.66 -0.26
N GLU A 507 42.83 11.89 -1.21
CA GLU A 507 42.92 12.99 -2.18
C GLU A 507 42.92 14.37 -1.49
N LEU A 508 42.03 14.58 -0.52
CA LEU A 508 42.00 15.78 0.31
C LEU A 508 43.33 15.99 1.07
N LEU A 509 43.90 14.92 1.63
CA LEU A 509 45.18 14.95 2.34
C LEU A 509 46.36 15.24 1.40
N ILE A 510 46.37 14.65 0.19
CA ILE A 510 47.36 14.94 -0.84
C ILE A 510 47.27 16.39 -1.30
N ASN A 511 46.05 16.89 -1.52
CA ASN A 511 45.80 18.26 -1.97
C ASN A 511 46.07 19.30 -0.87
N SER A 512 45.95 18.94 0.40
CA SER A 512 46.28 19.81 1.55
C SER A 512 47.76 19.74 1.97
N GLY A 513 48.47 18.66 1.65
CA GLY A 513 49.91 18.48 1.92
C GLY A 513 50.86 19.32 1.06
N GLY A 514 50.35 20.10 0.10
CA GLY A 514 51.13 20.93 -0.83
C GLY A 514 51.65 22.27 -0.28
N LYS A 515 51.32 22.68 0.95
CA LYS A 515 51.93 23.88 1.57
C LYS A 515 53.19 23.52 2.35
N LYS A 516 54.34 23.49 1.67
CA LYS A 516 55.64 23.67 2.33
C LYS A 516 55.62 25.01 3.08
N LEU A 517 55.66 24.97 4.41
CA LEU A 517 56.04 26.11 5.24
C LEU A 517 57.50 26.46 4.90
N GLY A 518 57.67 27.45 4.02
CA GLY A 518 58.95 28.11 3.84
C GLY A 518 59.29 28.87 5.11
N VAL A 519 60.34 28.42 5.80
CA VAL A 519 60.95 29.14 6.91
C VAL A 519 61.55 30.43 6.35
N ALA A 520 61.09 31.57 6.85
CA ALA A 520 61.65 32.87 6.55
C ALA A 520 63.07 32.98 7.12
N SER A 521 64.02 33.40 6.27
CA SER A 521 65.30 33.99 6.68
C SER A 521 65.25 35.49 6.42
#